data_AF-A0ABD5YPV4-F1
#
_entry.id   AF-A0ABD5YPV4-F1
#
_cell.length_a   1.000
_cell.length_b   1.000
_cell.length_c   1.000
_cell.angle_alpha   90.00
_cell.angle_beta   90.00
_cell.angle_gamma   90.00
#
_symmetry.space_group_name_H-M   'P 1'
#
loop_
_entity.id
_entity.type
_entity.pdbx_description
1 polymer ?
#
loop_
_entity_poly.entity_id
_entity_poly.type
_entity_poly.pdbx_seq_one_letter_code
_entity_poly.pdbx_strand_id
1 'polypeptide(L)' 'MDRYETDDAEEVIDRSVKPFGSGGAHITVPKRWIGAEVKVVRVSESDPSDGE' A
#
# COMPACT_ATOMS: atom_id res chain seq x y z
N MET A 1 -15.90 -6.33 -1.30
CA MET A 1 -14.52 -6.34 -1.79
C MET A 1 -14.37 -5.13 -2.69
N ASP A 2 -13.78 -4.06 -2.19
CA ASP A 2 -13.60 -2.84 -2.96
C ASP A 2 -12.65 -3.07 -4.13
N ARG A 3 -13.12 -2.62 -5.28
CA ARG A 3 -12.52 -2.72 -6.61
C ARG A 3 -11.31 -1.81 -6.66
N TYR A 4 -10.16 -2.30 -6.22
CA TYR A 4 -8.89 -1.66 -6.52
C TYR A 4 -8.39 -2.24 -7.84
N GLU A 5 -8.23 -1.41 -8.87
CA GLU A 5 -7.72 -1.81 -10.20
C GLU A 5 -6.29 -2.37 -10.05
N THR A 6 -6.24 -3.68 -9.83
CA THR A 6 -5.06 -4.54 -9.71
C THR A 6 -5.13 -5.70 -10.73
N ASP A 7 -6.11 -5.66 -11.64
CA ASP A 7 -6.37 -6.71 -12.63
C ASP A 7 -5.18 -6.91 -13.59
N ASP A 8 -4.47 -5.83 -13.91
CA ASP A 8 -3.25 -5.84 -14.72
C ASP A 8 -1.96 -6.05 -13.91
N ALA A 9 -2.03 -6.28 -12.58
CA ALA A 9 -0.84 -6.47 -11.77
C ALA A 9 -0.32 -7.91 -11.86
N GLU A 10 0.96 -8.07 -12.20
CA GLU A 10 1.61 -9.39 -12.26
C GLU A 10 1.69 -10.08 -10.88
N GLU A 11 1.91 -9.32 -9.80
CA GLU A 11 1.95 -9.80 -8.43
C GLU A 11 1.31 -8.77 -7.48
N VAL A 12 0.44 -9.23 -6.55
CA VAL A 12 -0.22 -8.37 -5.56
C VAL A 12 0.16 -8.82 -4.15
N ILE A 13 0.57 -7.86 -3.31
CA ILE A 13 0.87 -8.09 -1.89
C ILE A 13 -0.14 -7.32 -1.04
N ASP A 14 -1.05 -8.03 -0.39
CA ASP A 14 -1.93 -7.48 0.64
C ASP A 14 -1.28 -7.61 2.02
N ARG A 15 -1.08 -6.48 2.73
CA ARG A 15 -0.48 -6.48 4.06
C ARG A 15 -0.92 -5.28 4.88
N SER A 16 -1.19 -5.51 6.18
CA SER A 16 -1.35 -4.43 7.16
C SER A 16 0.00 -3.75 7.44
N VAL A 17 0.02 -2.42 7.31
CA VAL A 17 1.19 -1.57 7.54
C VAL A 17 0.94 -0.73 8.79
N LYS A 18 1.94 -0.65 9.68
CA LYS A 18 1.84 0.19 10.88
C LYS A 18 2.27 1.63 10.55
N PRO A 19 1.64 2.64 11.19
CA PRO A 19 2.11 4.01 11.08
C PRO A 19 3.53 4.14 11.62
N PHE A 20 4.28 5.08 11.06
CA PHE A 20 5.66 5.37 11.40
C PHE A 20 5.91 6.88 11.35
N GLY A 21 6.47 7.43 12.43
CA GLY A 21 6.73 8.87 12.56
C GLY A 21 5.46 9.70 12.70
N SER A 22 5.48 10.94 12.19
CA SER A 22 4.40 11.94 12.31
C SER A 22 3.27 11.77 11.29
N GLY A 23 2.83 10.53 11.02
CA GLY A 23 1.71 10.25 10.10
C GLY A 23 2.09 9.61 8.75
N GLY A 24 3.26 8.98 8.66
CA GLY A 24 3.65 8.19 7.48
C GLY A 24 3.49 6.69 7.71
N ALA A 25 3.72 5.91 6.66
CA ALA A 25 3.86 4.45 6.77
C ALA A 25 5.04 3.99 5.90
N HIS A 26 5.88 3.11 6.43
CA HIS A 26 6.93 2.48 5.64
C HIS A 26 6.45 1.14 5.10
N ILE A 27 6.50 1.00 3.77
CA ILE A 27 6.30 -0.28 3.09
C ILE A 27 7.62 -0.78 2.51
N THR A 28 7.79 -2.09 2.50
CA THR A 28 8.97 -2.72 1.87
C THR A 28 8.52 -3.52 0.67
N VAL A 29 9.11 -3.23 -0.49
CA VAL A 29 8.88 -3.99 -1.72
C VAL A 29 9.96 -5.07 -1.90
N PRO A 30 9.63 -6.25 -2.47
CA PRO A 30 10.61 -7.28 -2.76
C PRO A 30 11.71 -6.78 -3.70
N LYS A 31 12.98 -7.12 -3.42
CA LYS A 31 14.11 -6.79 -4.31
C LYS A 31 13.96 -7.34 -5.72
N ARG A 32 13.17 -8.40 -5.91
CA ARG A 32 12.92 -8.98 -7.24
C ARG A 32 12.13 -8.04 -8.17
N TRP A 33 11.46 -7.03 -7.61
CA TRP A 33 10.69 -6.02 -8.36
C TRP A 33 11.54 -4.81 -8.78
N ILE A 34 12.86 -4.83 -8.57
CA ILE A 34 13.74 -3.75 -9.05
C ILE A 34 13.62 -3.67 -10.57
N GLY A 35 13.26 -2.49 -11.08
CA GLY A 35 13.01 -2.25 -12.50
C GLY A 35 11.55 -2.44 -12.93
N ALA A 36 10.67 -2.91 -12.05
CA ALA A 36 9.23 -2.97 -12.29
C ALA A 36 8.53 -1.66 -11.89
N GLU A 37 7.36 -1.41 -12.48
CA GLU A 37 6.43 -0.38 -12.03
C GLU A 37 5.57 -0.91 -10.88
N VAL A 38 5.41 -0.13 -9.81
CA VAL A 38 4.66 -0.54 -8.61
C VAL A 38 3.61 0.49 -8.27
N LYS A 39 2.36 0.04 -8.11
CA LYS A 39 1.23 0.85 -7.63
C LYS A 39 0.90 0.48 -6.19
N VAL A 40 0.88 1.48 -5.30
CA VAL A 40 0.47 1.30 -3.90
C VAL A 40 -0.96 1.77 -3.75
N VAL A 41 -1.82 0.93 -3.20
CA VAL A 41 -3.23 1.25 -2.99
C VAL A 41 -3.59 1.04 -1.52
N ARG A 42 -4.18 2.06 -0.90
CA ARG A 42 -4.71 1.95 0.46
C ARG A 42 -6.07 1.26 0.38
N VAL A 43 -6.19 0.12 1.05
CA VAL A 43 -7.41 -0.73 1.02
C VAL A 43 -8.34 -0.54 2.21
N SER A 44 -7.90 0.21 3.22
CA SER A 44 -8.71 0.57 4.38
C SER A 44 -9.18 2.01 4.25
N GLU A 45 -10.43 2.25 4.67
CA GLU A 45 -10.97 3.61 4.78
C GLU A 45 -10.02 4.48 5.62
N SER A 46 -9.81 5.72 5.18
CA SER A 46 -9.04 6.68 5.98
C SER A 46 -9.85 7.02 7.21
N ASP A 47 -9.41 6.55 8.38
CA ASP A 47 -9.92 7.04 9.65
C ASP A 47 -9.54 8.53 9.73
N PRO A 48 -10.53 9.46 9.74
CA PRO A 48 -10.27 10.89 9.62
C PRO A 48 -9.51 11.50 10.82
N SER A 49 -9.23 10.72 11.86
CA SER A 49 -8.48 11.11 13.05
C SER A 49 -6.96 10.88 12.95
N ASP A 50 -6.44 10.30 11.87
CA ASP A 50 -5.00 10.22 11.58
C ASP A 50 -4.52 11.53 10.93
N GLY A 51 -4.75 12.66 11.60
CA GLY A 51 -4.56 13.99 11.03
C GLY A 51 -4.89 15.14 11.99
N GLU A 52 -4.68 14.95 13.29
CA GLU A 52 -4.76 15.98 14.33
C GLU A 52 -3.42 16.16 15.05
#